data_AF-A0A9E0B8H7-F1
#
_entry.id   AF-A0A9E0B8H7-F1
#
_cell.length_a   1.000
_cell.length_b   1.000
_cell.length_c   1.000
_cell.angle_alpha   90.00
_cell.angle_beta   90.00
_cell.angle_gamma   90.00
#
_symmetry.space_group_name_H-M   'P 1'
#
loop_
_entity.id
_entity.type
_entity.pdbx_description
1 polymer ?
#
loop_
_entity_poly.entity_id
_entity_poly.type
_entity_poly.pdbx_seq_one_letter_code
_entity_poly.pdbx_strand_id
1 'polypeptide(L)'
;MIQDIFPNRLDNQYVECSPQDNDVIFFFEGSSLLAKYIKEDTLTYPLYKQFIQGIKTGISKDSVDNYSFTYLLSVDDTKYFLAQRKGELLRGQYAGEMADSKVHKEYTSVVEGFSFVGVDSFRKAKPKATAFAAITAYHLYGWYRDNHYCGRCGRPTIHDNKERMVK
;
A
#
# COMPACT_ATOMS: atom_id res chain seq x y z
N MET A 1 -2.42 22.74 -2.67
CA MET A 1 -1.30 21.85 -2.26
C MET A 1 -1.93 20.61 -1.64
N ILE A 2 -1.45 19.40 -1.97
CA ILE A 2 -2.03 18.13 -1.44
C ILE A 2 -1.73 17.91 0.07
N GLN A 3 -1.01 18.85 0.68
CA GLN A 3 -0.50 18.81 2.06
C GLN A 3 -1.41 19.51 3.08
N ASP A 4 -2.50 20.15 2.64
CA ASP A 4 -3.47 20.76 3.55
C ASP A 4 -4.60 19.76 3.86
N ILE A 5 -4.40 19.01 4.94
CA ILE A 5 -5.35 18.01 5.45
C ILE A 5 -5.98 18.45 6.78
N PHE A 6 -5.82 19.71 7.18
CA PHE A 6 -6.41 20.22 8.41
C PHE A 6 -7.94 19.99 8.43
N PRO A 7 -8.53 19.52 9.55
CA PRO A 7 -7.93 19.34 10.89
C PRO A 7 -7.23 17.99 11.13
N ASN A 8 -7.20 17.08 10.15
CA ASN A 8 -6.58 15.77 10.30
C ASN A 8 -5.06 15.88 10.43
N ARG A 9 -4.44 14.97 11.20
CA ARG A 9 -3.00 14.93 11.44
C ARG A 9 -2.41 13.60 10.98
N LEU A 10 -1.38 13.68 10.14
CA LEU A 10 -0.60 12.52 9.74
C LEU A 10 0.53 12.24 10.74
N ASP A 11 0.66 10.99 11.16
CA ASP A 11 1.78 10.48 11.92
C ASP A 11 2.52 9.40 11.13
N ASN A 12 3.76 9.69 10.75
CA ASN A 12 4.61 8.80 9.96
C ASN A 12 5.63 8.02 10.81
N GLN A 13 5.59 8.17 12.13
CA GLN A 13 6.49 7.48 13.05
C GLN A 13 6.24 5.97 12.97
N TYR A 14 7.29 5.18 12.81
CA TYR A 14 7.17 3.72 12.76
C TYR A 14 6.86 3.14 14.15
N VAL A 15 5.98 2.14 14.16
CA VAL A 15 5.61 1.35 15.34
C VAL A 15 5.54 -0.12 14.92
N GLU A 16 6.24 -0.98 15.64
CA GLU A 16 6.10 -2.43 15.48
C GLU A 16 4.75 -2.90 16.03
N CYS A 17 3.81 -3.16 15.13
CA CYS A 17 2.48 -3.67 15.48
C CYS A 17 1.88 -4.49 14.34
N SER A 18 0.89 -5.33 14.68
CA SER A 18 0.11 -6.09 13.71
C SER A 18 -1.24 -5.41 13.43
N PRO A 19 -1.74 -5.51 12.19
CA PRO A 19 -3.04 -4.92 11.83
C PRO A 19 -4.18 -5.57 12.61
N GLN A 20 -5.19 -4.77 12.94
CA GLN A 20 -6.48 -5.16 13.47
C GLN A 20 -7.52 -5.20 12.35
N ASP A 21 -8.66 -5.87 12.58
CA ASP A 21 -9.72 -6.07 11.59
C ASP A 21 -10.18 -4.79 10.86
N ASN A 22 -10.15 -3.65 11.55
CA ASN A 22 -10.60 -2.34 11.06
C ASN A 22 -9.47 -1.45 10.51
N ASP A 23 -8.22 -1.93 10.54
CA ASP A 23 -7.10 -1.18 9.98
C ASP A 23 -7.11 -1.26 8.45
N VAL A 24 -6.62 -0.20 7.80
CA VAL A 24 -6.63 -0.10 6.34
C VAL A 24 -5.40 -0.79 5.75
N ILE A 25 -5.62 -1.63 4.74
CA ILE A 25 -4.55 -2.29 4.00
C ILE A 25 -4.32 -1.61 2.66
N PHE A 26 -3.09 -1.17 2.46
CA PHE A 26 -2.59 -0.77 1.17
C PHE A 26 -1.83 -1.91 0.52
N PHE A 27 -2.31 -2.31 -0.66
CA PHE A 27 -1.67 -3.33 -1.48
C PHE A 27 -1.31 -2.71 -2.83
N PHE A 28 -0.02 -2.45 -3.02
CA PHE A 28 0.51 -1.81 -4.23
C PHE A 28 1.06 -2.87 -5.19
N GLU A 29 0.78 -2.68 -6.47
CA GLU A 29 1.44 -3.38 -7.57
C GLU A 29 1.86 -2.31 -8.59
N GLY A 30 3.17 -2.24 -8.90
CA GLY A 30 3.71 -1.19 -9.77
C GLY A 30 3.42 0.22 -9.25
N SER A 31 2.74 1.02 -10.08
CA SER A 31 2.26 2.38 -9.78
C SER A 31 0.75 2.43 -9.52
N SER A 32 0.18 1.32 -9.08
CA SER A 32 -1.23 1.21 -8.70
C SER A 32 -1.43 0.73 -7.27
N LEU A 33 -2.57 1.11 -6.71
CA LEU A 33 -3.03 0.71 -5.38
C LEU A 33 -4.38 0.02 -5.51
N LEU A 34 -4.56 -1.07 -4.78
CA LEU A 34 -5.84 -1.75 -4.66
C LEU A 34 -6.85 -0.83 -3.95
N ALA A 35 -7.89 -0.42 -4.66
CA ALA A 35 -8.91 0.48 -4.14
C ALA A 35 -10.28 0.22 -4.80
N LYS A 36 -11.32 0.84 -4.25
CA LYS A 36 -12.67 0.79 -4.78
C LYS A 36 -13.25 2.21 -4.82
N TYR A 37 -13.85 2.58 -5.95
CA TYR A 37 -14.63 3.81 -6.05
C TYR A 37 -16.00 3.63 -5.39
N ILE A 38 -16.34 4.49 -4.43
CA ILE A 38 -17.69 4.54 -3.83
C ILE A 38 -18.56 5.57 -4.57
N LYS A 39 -17.97 6.72 -4.92
CA LYS A 39 -18.57 7.82 -5.69
C LYS A 39 -17.50 8.41 -6.61
N GLU A 40 -17.89 9.39 -7.42
CA GLU A 40 -16.93 10.18 -8.20
C GLU A 40 -15.82 10.73 -7.29
N ASP A 41 -14.57 10.47 -7.66
CA ASP A 41 -13.34 10.78 -6.92
C ASP A 41 -13.25 10.24 -5.47
N THR A 42 -14.20 9.45 -4.97
CA THR A 42 -14.13 8.93 -3.59
C THR A 42 -13.63 7.50 -3.58
N LEU A 43 -12.38 7.33 -3.14
CA LEU A 43 -11.72 6.04 -3.02
C LEU A 43 -11.86 5.48 -1.61
N THR A 44 -12.08 4.17 -1.54
CA THR A 44 -11.95 3.38 -0.32
C THR A 44 -10.96 2.24 -0.55
N TYR A 45 -10.47 1.69 0.56
CA TYR A 45 -9.39 0.72 0.60
C TYR A 45 -9.84 -0.47 1.44
N PRO A 46 -9.34 -1.67 1.17
CA PRO A 46 -9.76 -2.84 1.91
C PRO A 46 -9.33 -2.73 3.37
N LEU A 47 -10.23 -3.03 4.29
CA LEU A 47 -9.88 -3.26 5.68
C LEU A 47 -9.16 -4.60 5.82
N TYR A 48 -8.38 -4.80 6.88
CA TYR A 48 -7.65 -6.04 7.11
C TYR A 48 -8.56 -7.27 7.04
N LYS A 49 -9.72 -7.22 7.72
CA LYS A 49 -10.70 -8.30 7.68
C LYS A 49 -11.18 -8.62 6.25
N GLN A 50 -11.44 -7.59 5.44
CA GLN A 50 -11.88 -7.75 4.06
C GLN A 50 -10.76 -8.30 3.17
N PHE A 51 -9.53 -7.85 3.38
CA PHE A 51 -8.36 -8.31 2.64
C PHE A 51 -8.09 -9.80 2.88
N ILE A 52 -8.11 -10.21 4.15
CA ILE A 52 -7.92 -11.60 4.56
C ILE A 52 -9.06 -12.50 4.05
N GLN A 53 -10.30 -12.03 4.12
CA GLN A 53 -11.44 -12.76 3.55
C GLN A 53 -11.30 -12.89 2.04
N GLY A 54 -10.93 -11.80 1.35
CA GLY A 54 -10.71 -11.78 -0.10
C GLY A 54 -9.66 -12.78 -0.56
N ILE A 55 -8.54 -12.90 0.17
CA ILE A 55 -7.52 -13.93 -0.12
C ILE A 55 -8.10 -15.34 0.01
N LYS A 56 -8.85 -15.61 1.10
CA LYS A 56 -9.41 -16.95 1.37
C LYS A 56 -10.50 -17.36 0.39
N THR A 57 -11.34 -16.42 -0.04
CA THR A 57 -12.47 -16.69 -0.95
C THR A 57 -12.12 -16.39 -2.41
N GLY A 58 -10.96 -15.81 -2.66
CA GLY A 58 -10.53 -15.32 -3.97
C GLY A 58 -10.22 -16.43 -4.96
N ILE A 59 -10.30 -16.07 -6.23
CA ILE A 59 -10.07 -16.97 -7.38
C ILE A 59 -8.62 -17.50 -7.40
N SER A 60 -7.67 -16.73 -6.84
CA SER A 60 -6.24 -17.04 -6.86
C SER A 60 -5.80 -18.17 -5.92
N LYS A 61 -6.67 -18.68 -5.02
CA LYS A 61 -6.31 -19.68 -3.99
C LYS A 61 -5.01 -19.34 -3.24
N ASP A 62 -4.74 -18.05 -3.06
CA ASP A 62 -3.53 -17.62 -2.37
C ASP A 62 -3.68 -17.87 -0.85
N SER A 63 -2.57 -18.08 -0.15
CA SER A 63 -2.60 -18.23 1.30
C SER A 63 -2.33 -16.88 1.97
N VAL A 64 -3.05 -16.58 3.04
CA VAL A 64 -2.75 -15.43 3.91
C VAL A 64 -1.30 -15.46 4.39
N ASP A 65 -0.74 -16.65 4.60
CA ASP A 65 0.65 -16.84 5.04
C ASP A 65 1.67 -16.36 4.02
N ASN A 66 1.27 -16.20 2.75
CA ASN A 66 2.10 -15.65 1.69
C ASN A 66 2.17 -14.13 1.76
N TYR A 67 1.49 -13.47 2.69
CA TYR A 67 1.53 -12.03 2.85
C TYR A 67 2.26 -11.63 4.14
N SER A 68 2.97 -10.50 4.08
CA SER A 68 3.48 -9.77 5.24
C SER A 68 2.80 -8.40 5.32
N PHE A 69 2.56 -7.93 6.55
CA PHE A 69 1.91 -6.65 6.81
C PHE A 69 2.85 -5.75 7.61
N THR A 70 3.19 -4.60 7.06
CA THR A 70 4.13 -3.64 7.66
C THR A 70 3.42 -2.34 7.97
N TYR A 71 3.51 -1.84 9.20
CA TYR A 71 2.95 -0.54 9.56
C TYR A 71 3.59 0.60 8.74
N LEU A 72 2.75 1.43 8.12
CA LEU A 72 3.19 2.57 7.35
C LEU A 72 3.03 3.86 8.13
N LEU A 73 1.82 4.24 8.48
CA LEU A 73 1.52 5.54 9.08
C LEU A 73 0.10 5.52 9.64
N SER A 74 -0.26 6.56 10.36
CA SER A 74 -1.66 6.84 10.70
C SER A 74 -2.07 8.25 10.27
N VAL A 75 -3.37 8.41 10.06
CA VAL A 75 -4.00 9.73 9.99
C VAL A 75 -5.10 9.74 11.04
N ASP A 76 -4.94 10.61 12.02
CA ASP A 76 -5.66 10.57 13.29
C ASP A 76 -5.62 9.14 13.89
N ASP A 77 -6.78 8.54 14.13
CA ASP A 77 -6.89 7.19 14.71
C ASP A 77 -6.82 6.06 13.65
N THR A 78 -6.79 6.40 12.36
CA THR A 78 -6.80 5.40 11.27
C THR A 78 -5.38 4.96 10.94
N LYS A 79 -5.08 3.68 11.13
CA LYS A 79 -3.78 3.08 10.79
C LYS A 79 -3.79 2.48 9.40
N TYR A 80 -2.66 2.61 8.73
CA TYR A 80 -2.43 2.10 7.37
C TYR A 80 -1.25 1.12 7.38
N PHE A 81 -1.47 -0.06 6.81
CA PHE A 81 -0.47 -1.12 6.69
C PHE A 81 -0.20 -1.45 5.23
N LEU A 82 1.04 -1.76 4.90
CA LEU A 82 1.45 -2.26 3.60
C LEU A 82 1.33 -3.78 3.61
N ALA A 83 0.55 -4.34 2.67
CA ALA A 83 0.60 -5.76 2.35
C ALA A 83 1.66 -6.02 1.27
N GLN A 84 2.47 -7.07 1.44
CA GLN A 84 3.45 -7.52 0.46
C GLN A 84 3.40 -9.04 0.34
N ARG A 85 3.57 -9.57 -0.87
CA ARG A 85 3.71 -11.01 -1.09
C ARG A 85 5.13 -11.45 -0.72
N LYS A 86 5.26 -12.49 0.09
CA LYS A 86 6.52 -13.11 0.48
C LYS A 86 7.11 -13.85 -0.71
N GLY A 87 8.43 -13.76 -0.89
CA GLY A 87 9.15 -14.47 -1.95
C GLY A 87 9.01 -13.86 -3.34
N GLU A 88 8.16 -12.85 -3.52
CA GLU A 88 8.12 -12.06 -4.74
C GLU A 88 9.14 -10.92 -4.62
N LEU A 89 10.24 -11.02 -5.39
CA LEU A 89 11.03 -9.83 -5.68
C LEU A 89 10.10 -8.90 -6.45
N LEU A 90 9.82 -7.72 -5.90
CA LEU A 90 9.09 -6.65 -6.57
C LEU A 90 9.90 -6.17 -7.79
N ARG A 91 9.89 -6.96 -8.87
CA ARG A 91 10.56 -6.68 -10.13
C ARG A 91 9.66 -5.77 -10.94
N GLY A 92 9.69 -4.48 -10.64
CA GLY A 92 9.08 -3.46 -11.48
C GLY A 92 10.12 -2.82 -12.38
N GLN A 93 9.94 -2.87 -13.70
CA GLN A 93 10.49 -1.85 -14.58
C GLN A 93 9.79 -0.55 -14.19
N TYR A 94 10.45 0.30 -13.42
CA TYR A 94 10.01 1.66 -13.22
C TYR A 94 10.28 2.42 -14.52
N ALA A 95 9.38 2.26 -15.50
CA ALA A 95 9.23 3.24 -16.55
C ALA A 95 8.82 4.52 -15.82
N GLY A 96 9.81 5.40 -15.64
CA GLY A 96 9.64 6.64 -14.89
C GLY A 96 8.37 7.36 -15.32
N GLU A 97 7.77 8.03 -14.35
CA GLU A 97 6.52 8.79 -14.42
C GLU A 97 5.31 8.01 -13.90
N MET A 98 4.48 8.75 -13.18
CA MET A 98 3.22 8.33 -12.57
C MET A 98 2.30 7.79 -13.68
N ALA A 99 2.40 6.48 -13.93
CA ALA A 99 1.72 5.87 -15.07
C ALA A 99 0.21 6.15 -15.00
N ASP A 100 -0.35 6.54 -16.14
CA ASP A 100 -1.76 6.82 -16.34
C ASP A 100 -2.61 5.64 -15.82
N SER A 101 -3.73 5.95 -15.17
CA SER A 101 -4.77 5.02 -14.69
C SER A 101 -5.17 3.91 -15.69
N LYS A 102 -4.86 4.06 -16.99
CA LYS A 102 -5.06 3.06 -18.05
C LYS A 102 -4.06 1.91 -18.11
N VAL A 103 -2.96 1.95 -17.33
CA VAL A 103 -1.78 1.11 -17.58
C VAL A 103 -1.86 -0.29 -16.96
N HIS A 104 -2.73 -0.55 -15.98
CA HIS A 104 -2.62 -1.78 -15.16
C HIS A 104 -3.89 -2.66 -15.16
N LYS A 105 -4.35 -3.08 -16.35
CA LYS A 105 -5.51 -4.00 -16.48
C LYS A 105 -5.14 -5.46 -16.23
N GLU A 106 -3.86 -5.78 -16.24
CA GLU A 106 -3.31 -7.11 -16.02
C GLU A 106 -3.34 -7.54 -14.54
N TYR A 107 -3.36 -6.59 -13.61
CA TYR A 107 -3.36 -6.92 -12.19
C TYR A 107 -4.72 -7.45 -11.76
N THR A 108 -4.71 -8.66 -11.22
CA THR A 108 -5.92 -9.34 -10.74
C THR A 108 -6.15 -8.96 -9.29
N SER A 109 -7.35 -8.44 -8.99
CA SER A 109 -7.72 -8.12 -7.62
C SER A 109 -7.77 -9.37 -6.74
N VAL A 110 -7.17 -9.28 -5.55
CA VAL A 110 -7.26 -10.31 -4.50
C VAL A 110 -8.48 -10.12 -3.60
N VAL A 111 -9.21 -9.01 -3.74
CA VAL A 111 -10.42 -8.71 -2.94
C VAL A 111 -11.58 -8.39 -3.87
N GLU A 112 -12.70 -9.09 -3.68
CA GLU A 112 -13.88 -8.89 -4.52
C GLU A 112 -14.40 -7.44 -4.46
N GLY A 113 -14.70 -6.87 -5.63
CA GLY A 113 -15.19 -5.50 -5.76
C GLY A 113 -14.13 -4.40 -5.62
N PHE A 114 -12.85 -4.77 -5.47
CA PHE A 114 -11.71 -3.86 -5.57
C PHE A 114 -10.99 -4.03 -6.90
N SER A 115 -10.27 -3.00 -7.32
CA SER A 115 -9.44 -2.99 -8.53
C SER A 115 -8.19 -2.15 -8.31
N PHE A 116 -7.17 -2.38 -9.12
CA PHE A 116 -5.98 -1.53 -9.10
C PHE A 116 -6.25 -0.18 -9.76
N VAL A 117 -5.99 0.89 -9.01
CA VAL A 117 -6.16 2.28 -9.45
C VAL A 117 -4.79 2.95 -9.48
N GLY A 118 -4.47 3.67 -10.55
CA GLY A 118 -3.22 4.42 -10.70
C GLY A 118 -3.04 5.48 -9.61
N VAL A 119 -1.80 5.66 -9.13
CA VAL A 119 -1.49 6.66 -8.08
C VAL A 119 -1.74 8.11 -8.52
N ASP A 120 -1.84 8.38 -9.82
CA ASP A 120 -2.24 9.67 -10.39
C ASP A 120 -3.64 10.10 -9.93
N SER A 121 -4.53 9.12 -9.72
CA SER A 121 -5.92 9.33 -9.27
C SER A 121 -5.96 9.99 -7.88
N PHE A 122 -4.93 9.82 -7.04
CA PHE A 122 -4.89 10.42 -5.70
C PHE A 122 -4.81 11.94 -5.72
N ARG A 123 -4.45 12.55 -6.86
CA ARG A 123 -4.45 14.01 -7.01
C ARG A 123 -5.87 14.61 -6.89
N LYS A 124 -6.89 13.85 -7.28
CA LYS A 124 -8.30 14.26 -7.24
C LYS A 124 -9.09 13.54 -6.15
N ALA A 125 -8.55 12.44 -5.62
CA ALA A 125 -9.24 11.60 -4.66
C ALA A 125 -9.66 12.35 -3.39
N LYS A 126 -10.83 11.97 -2.89
CA LYS A 126 -11.43 12.45 -1.64
C LYS A 126 -11.70 11.26 -0.71
N PRO A 127 -11.59 11.44 0.61
CA PRO A 127 -11.13 12.64 1.32
C PRO A 127 -9.62 12.93 1.11
N LYS A 128 -9.22 14.20 1.17
CA LYS A 128 -7.82 14.63 0.97
C LYS A 128 -6.86 13.96 1.96
N ALA A 129 -7.29 13.79 3.21
CA ALA A 129 -6.49 13.16 4.27
C ALA A 129 -6.10 11.72 3.89
N THR A 130 -7.05 10.93 3.40
CA THR A 130 -6.80 9.55 2.94
C THR A 130 -5.98 9.52 1.65
N ALA A 131 -6.21 10.44 0.72
CA ALA A 131 -5.39 10.57 -0.48
C ALA A 131 -3.92 10.91 -0.15
N PHE A 132 -3.71 11.77 0.87
CA PHE A 132 -2.39 12.12 1.37
C PHE A 132 -1.71 10.95 2.11
N ALA A 133 -2.47 10.14 2.86
CA ALA A 133 -1.99 8.87 3.40
C ALA A 133 -1.53 7.93 2.28
N ALA A 134 -2.32 7.76 1.23
CA ALA A 134 -2.02 6.86 0.11
C ALA A 134 -0.74 7.27 -0.66
N ILE A 135 -0.54 8.57 -0.95
CA ILE A 135 0.68 9.03 -1.63
C ILE A 135 1.91 8.94 -0.72
N THR A 136 1.76 9.18 0.58
CA THR A 136 2.86 9.03 1.54
C THR A 136 3.26 7.56 1.67
N ALA A 137 2.29 6.67 1.77
CA ALA A 137 2.49 5.22 1.74
C ALA A 137 3.15 4.73 0.44
N TYR A 138 2.79 5.31 -0.70
CA TYR A 138 3.41 4.97 -1.99
C TYR A 138 4.91 5.28 -2.00
N HIS A 139 5.34 6.42 -1.43
CA HIS A 139 6.77 6.71 -1.28
C HIS A 139 7.49 5.70 -0.37
N LEU A 140 6.85 5.29 0.73
CA LEU A 140 7.41 4.26 1.63
C LEU A 140 7.51 2.90 0.95
N TYR A 141 6.47 2.51 0.22
CA TYR A 141 6.46 1.30 -0.61
C TYR A 141 7.61 1.32 -1.63
N GLY A 142 7.80 2.45 -2.33
CA GLY A 142 8.92 2.64 -3.25
C GLY A 142 10.27 2.47 -2.56
N TRP A 143 10.44 3.04 -1.36
CA TRP A 143 11.67 2.89 -0.58
C TRP A 143 11.94 1.43 -0.19
N TYR A 144 10.94 0.71 0.35
CA TYR A 144 11.10 -0.71 0.70
C TYR A 144 11.41 -1.58 -0.51
N ARG A 145 10.77 -1.30 -1.64
CA ARG A 145 11.02 -1.98 -2.92
C ARG A 145 12.47 -1.76 -3.36
N ASP A 146 12.96 -0.53 -3.34
CA ASP A 146 14.24 -0.18 -3.96
C ASP A 146 15.43 -0.57 -3.05
N ASN A 147 15.22 -0.69 -1.73
CA ASN A 147 16.27 -0.99 -0.75
C ASN A 147 16.27 -2.46 -0.30
N HIS A 148 15.98 -3.40 -1.20
CA HIS A 148 15.94 -4.85 -0.93
C HIS A 148 17.32 -5.54 -0.99
N TYR A 149 18.36 -4.85 -1.50
CA TYR A 149 19.75 -5.29 -1.45
C TYR A 149 20.64 -4.19 -0.87
N CYS A 150 21.66 -4.58 -0.10
CA CYS A 150 22.65 -3.65 0.40
C CYS A 150 23.52 -3.12 -0.74
N GLY A 151 23.50 -1.79 -0.97
CA GLY A 151 24.32 -1.15 -2.02
C GLY A 151 25.84 -1.32 -1.85
N ARG A 152 26.32 -1.79 -0.68
CA ARG A 152 27.74 -2.07 -0.44
C ARG A 152 28.12 -3.53 -0.68
N CYS A 153 27.33 -4.49 -0.20
CA CYS A 153 27.70 -5.91 -0.22
C CYS A 153 26.81 -6.79 -1.11
N GLY A 154 25.73 -6.24 -1.67
CA GLY A 154 24.80 -6.94 -2.56
C GLY A 154 23.92 -8.01 -1.88
N ARG A 155 23.99 -8.16 -0.56
CA ARG A 155 23.15 -9.12 0.17
C ARG A 155 21.73 -8.61 0.33
N PRO A 156 20.72 -9.50 0.38
CA PRO A 156 19.35 -9.11 0.69
C PRO A 156 19.27 -8.38 2.02
N THR A 157 18.52 -7.29 2.08
CA THR A 157 18.24 -6.59 3.33
C THR A 157 17.01 -7.19 4.01
N ILE A 158 16.91 -6.98 5.32
CA ILE A 158 15.75 -7.35 6.13
C ILE A 158 15.21 -6.12 6.86
N HIS A 159 13.90 -6.08 7.11
CA HIS A 159 13.31 -5.00 7.88
C HIS A 159 13.84 -5.01 9.32
N ASP A 160 14.16 -3.82 9.83
CA ASP A 160 14.35 -3.63 11.26
C ASP A 160 12.99 -3.54 11.96
N ASN A 161 12.98 -3.86 13.25
CA ASN A 161 11.77 -3.91 14.05
C ASN A 161 11.64 -2.73 15.03
N LYS A 162 12.69 -1.90 15.18
CA LYS A 162 12.65 -0.73 16.05
C LYS A 162 12.44 0.56 15.26
N GLU A 163 13.06 0.64 14.10
CA GLU A 163 13.05 1.84 13.27
C GLU A 163 12.54 1.51 11.86
N ARG A 164 12.13 2.55 11.13
CA ARG A 164 11.86 2.42 9.69
C ARG A 164 13.18 2.28 8.94
N MET A 165 13.78 1.11 9.03
CA MET A 165 15.09 0.78 8.50
C MET A 165 15.07 -0.60 7.85
N VAL A 166 15.96 -0.78 6.86
CA VAL A 166 16.33 -2.09 6.33
C VAL A 166 17.83 -2.30 6.61
N LYS A 167 18.21 -3.50 7.00
CA LYS A 167 19.58 -3.88 7.41
C LYS A 167 20.13 -5.04 6.60
#